data_AF-A0AA36D5E4-F1
#
_entry.id   AF-A0AA36D5E4-F1
#
_cell.length_a   1.000
_cell.length_b   1.000
_cell.length_c   1.000
_cell.angle_alpha   90.00
_cell.angle_beta   90.00
_cell.angle_gamma   90.00
#
_symmetry.space_group_name_H-M   'P 1'
#
loop_
_entity.id
_entity.type
_entity.pdbx_description
1 polymer ?
#
loop_
_entity_poly.entity_id
_entity_poly.type
_entity_poly.pdbx_seq_one_letter_code
_entity_poly.pdbx_strand_id
1 'polypeptide(L)'
;MSRFGDSSTEGSVVSRRIQEDFGDDVSVLSTTGESSWRITIFKVALGLFFIGACTAAIIYSVNKAEAKRAEHGVNHTKGFLPYDLTQKGEGYVHIFMQSPDYRVNNTPTYSYPVEWLQEANNKRIMYKVGHGEHLQYALYLTATAGYNQTHSGCSKIGMVYDDFFDAMGLKYVQLRTKEQIKVDEEMEDAYVYEGEPTSTAKFFGYGPSLVRGYSNIDQDRLWAFELFFYASTPYFKIEHWLPEMGANDESSSVLDAIPKECLN
;
A
#
# COMPACT_ATOMS: atom_id res chain seq x y z
N MET A 1 -15.43 -82.60 2.24
CA MET A 1 -16.60 -81.95 2.88
C MET A 1 -16.20 -81.50 4.27
N SER A 2 -16.39 -80.20 4.57
CA SER A 2 -16.52 -79.57 5.90
C SER A 2 -15.37 -79.73 6.91
N ARG A 3 -14.97 -78.73 7.68
CA ARG A 3 -15.32 -77.32 7.85
C ARG A 3 -14.15 -76.73 8.65
N PHE A 4 -13.68 -75.55 8.28
CA PHE A 4 -12.76 -74.73 9.07
C PHE A 4 -13.46 -74.28 10.36
N GLY A 5 -12.73 -74.35 11.47
CA GLY A 5 -12.99 -73.62 12.69
C GLY A 5 -11.64 -73.12 13.18
N ASP A 6 -11.43 -71.81 13.12
CA ASP A 6 -10.21 -71.16 13.57
C ASP A 6 -10.55 -70.26 14.77
N SER A 7 -9.82 -70.47 15.86
CA SER A 7 -9.83 -69.66 17.07
C SER A 7 -8.58 -70.02 17.84
N SER A 8 -7.59 -69.13 17.86
CA SER A 8 -7.12 -68.45 19.08
C SER A 8 -5.75 -67.81 18.85
N THR A 9 -5.68 -66.57 19.34
CA THR A 9 -4.51 -65.77 19.68
C THR A 9 -3.49 -66.49 20.53
N GLU A 10 -2.21 -66.37 20.17
CA GLU A 10 -1.01 -66.19 21.01
C GLU A 10 0.19 -66.16 20.06
N GLY A 11 1.08 -65.19 20.12
CA GLY A 11 2.21 -65.25 21.04
C GLY A 11 3.49 -65.08 20.23
N SER A 12 4.45 -64.38 20.83
CA SER A 12 5.74 -63.96 20.27
C SER A 12 6.58 -65.07 19.65
N VAL A 13 7.58 -64.72 18.81
CA VAL A 13 9.03 -64.92 19.09
C VAL A 13 9.86 -64.75 17.80
N VAL A 14 10.73 -63.73 17.83
CA VAL A 14 12.14 -63.66 17.40
C VAL A 14 12.52 -64.12 15.98
N SER A 15 13.10 -63.18 15.22
CA SER A 15 14.11 -63.52 14.22
C SER A 15 15.40 -62.71 14.44
N ARG A 16 16.46 -63.49 14.66
CA ARG A 16 17.92 -63.27 14.60
C ARG A 16 18.50 -61.88 14.38
N ARG A 17 19.50 -61.61 15.22
CA ARG A 17 20.66 -60.71 15.00
C ARG A 17 21.17 -60.77 13.56
N ILE A 18 21.34 -59.59 12.97
CA ILE A 18 22.54 -59.27 12.21
C ILE A 18 23.22 -58.15 13.00
N GLN A 19 24.44 -58.46 13.41
CA GLN A 19 25.37 -57.58 14.09
C GLN A 19 25.94 -56.66 13.01
N GLU A 20 25.62 -55.38 13.06
CA GLU A 20 26.36 -54.35 12.34
C GLU A 20 27.11 -53.50 13.36
N ASP A 21 28.42 -53.63 13.22
CA ASP A 21 29.49 -52.95 13.90
C ASP A 21 29.42 -51.45 13.61
N PHE A 22 29.10 -50.67 14.65
CA PHE A 22 29.36 -49.24 14.66
C PHE A 22 30.10 -48.90 15.95
N GLY A 23 31.42 -48.90 15.84
CA GLY A 23 32.29 -47.88 16.44
C GLY A 23 32.04 -47.62 17.92
N ASP A 24 32.63 -48.47 18.74
CA ASP A 24 32.90 -48.23 20.14
C ASP A 24 33.81 -46.99 20.28
N ASP A 25 33.20 -45.82 20.48
CA ASP A 25 33.83 -44.63 21.06
C ASP A 25 32.73 -43.69 21.59
N VAL A 26 31.85 -44.24 22.43
CA VAL A 26 31.04 -43.38 23.31
C VAL A 26 31.93 -43.06 24.51
N SER A 27 32.66 -41.95 24.41
CA SER A 27 33.26 -41.30 25.57
C SER A 27 32.12 -40.95 26.54
N VAL A 28 31.88 -41.84 27.50
CA VAL A 28 31.05 -41.55 28.67
C VAL A 28 31.81 -40.50 29.47
N LEU A 29 31.57 -39.23 29.13
CA LEU A 29 31.88 -38.10 30.00
C LEU A 29 31.05 -38.32 31.26
N SER A 30 31.70 -38.89 32.26
CA SER A 30 31.26 -38.86 33.65
C SER A 30 30.92 -37.42 33.97
N THR A 31 29.62 -37.16 34.09
CA THR A 31 29.10 -35.90 34.62
C THR A 31 29.34 -35.96 36.12
N THR A 32 30.57 -35.63 36.51
CA THR A 32 30.88 -35.22 37.87
C THR A 32 30.00 -34.02 38.15
N GLY A 33 29.00 -34.23 39.00
CA GLY A 33 28.06 -33.21 39.42
C GLY A 33 28.80 -32.10 40.15
N GLU A 34 29.16 -31.06 39.42
CA GLU A 34 29.43 -29.74 39.97
C GLU A 34 29.09 -28.67 38.92
N SER A 35 28.20 -27.76 39.33
CA SER A 35 27.89 -26.49 38.68
C SER A 35 26.84 -26.44 37.52
N SER A 36 25.68 -27.06 37.72
CA SER A 36 24.47 -26.85 36.88
C SER A 36 23.96 -25.38 36.90
N TRP A 37 24.13 -24.67 38.01
CA TRP A 37 23.68 -23.29 38.15
C TRP A 37 24.50 -22.29 37.32
N ARG A 38 25.83 -22.49 37.17
CA ARG A 38 26.67 -21.59 36.36
C ARG A 38 26.34 -21.67 34.87
N ILE A 39 26.02 -22.87 34.36
CA ILE A 39 25.56 -23.04 32.96
C ILE A 39 24.22 -22.34 32.75
N THR A 40 23.32 -22.43 33.73
CA THR A 40 22.01 -21.76 33.68
C THR A 40 22.17 -20.23 33.67
N ILE A 41 23.00 -19.68 34.56
CA ILE A 41 23.30 -18.24 34.58
C ILE A 41 23.99 -17.79 33.29
N PHE A 42 24.93 -18.59 32.76
CA PHE A 42 25.59 -18.27 31.49
C PHE A 42 24.59 -18.20 30.34
N LYS A 43 23.62 -19.12 30.27
CA LYS A 43 22.54 -19.09 29.26
C LYS A 43 21.63 -17.87 29.41
N VAL A 44 21.26 -17.51 30.64
CA VAL A 44 20.44 -16.31 30.91
C VAL A 44 21.19 -15.04 30.53
N ALA A 45 22.47 -14.93 30.89
CA ALA A 45 23.32 -13.80 30.52
C ALA A 45 23.50 -13.69 29.00
N LEU A 46 23.70 -14.82 28.31
CA LEU A 46 23.80 -14.88 26.86
C LEU A 46 22.48 -14.46 26.19
N GLY A 47 21.34 -14.91 26.72
CA GLY A 47 20.01 -14.52 26.23
C GLY A 47 19.75 -13.03 26.37
N LEU A 48 20.08 -12.44 27.52
CA LEU A 48 19.97 -11.00 27.75
C LEU A 48 20.91 -10.20 26.83
N PHE A 49 22.10 -10.73 26.54
CA PHE A 49 23.02 -10.12 25.58
C PHE A 49 22.44 -10.09 24.17
N PHE A 50 21.86 -11.19 23.69
CA PHE A 50 21.22 -11.22 22.36
C PHE A 50 20.00 -10.31 22.28
N ILE A 51 19.16 -10.28 23.32
CA ILE A 51 18.01 -9.36 23.38
C ILE A 51 18.51 -7.91 23.33
N GLY A 52 19.51 -7.56 24.15
CA GLY A 52 20.11 -6.22 24.15
C GLY A 52 20.72 -5.84 22.80
N ALA A 53 21.43 -6.76 22.15
CA ALA A 53 22.00 -6.56 20.82
C ALA A 53 20.91 -6.35 19.75
N CYS A 54 19.84 -7.14 19.77
CA CYS A 54 18.70 -6.98 18.86
C CYS A 54 17.99 -5.65 19.08
N THR A 55 17.71 -5.28 20.33
CA THR A 55 17.09 -3.99 20.66
C THR A 55 17.98 -2.82 20.23
N ALA A 56 19.29 -2.89 20.48
CA ALA A 56 20.24 -1.88 20.04
C ALA A 56 20.32 -1.78 18.51
N ALA A 57 20.27 -2.91 17.80
CA ALA A 57 20.25 -2.94 16.33
C ALA A 57 18.97 -2.33 15.76
N ILE A 58 17.81 -2.56 16.38
CA ILE A 58 16.53 -1.94 16.00
C ILE A 58 16.60 -0.43 16.25
N ILE A 59 17.04 0.02 17.44
CA ILE A 59 17.16 1.45 17.75
C ILE A 59 18.17 2.12 16.80
N TYR A 60 19.31 1.46 16.53
CA TYR A 60 20.30 1.96 15.59
C TYR A 60 19.76 2.04 14.16
N SER A 61 19.00 1.03 13.70
CA SER A 61 18.43 1.03 12.35
C SER A 61 17.38 2.14 12.20
N VAL A 62 16.53 2.34 13.21
CA VAL A 62 15.55 3.44 13.26
C VAL A 62 16.26 4.79 13.29
N ASN A 63 17.18 5.01 14.23
CA ASN A 63 17.91 6.29 14.34
C ASN A 63 18.76 6.58 13.10
N LYS A 64 19.35 5.57 12.45
CA LYS A 64 20.12 5.75 11.23
C LYS A 64 19.21 5.97 10.02
N ALA A 65 18.04 5.35 9.98
CA ALA A 65 17.01 5.67 8.99
C ALA A 65 16.53 7.12 9.17
N GLU A 66 16.32 7.57 10.40
CA GLU A 66 15.96 8.96 10.74
C GLU A 66 17.09 9.95 10.46
N ALA A 67 18.34 9.62 10.78
CA ALA A 67 19.50 10.47 10.51
C ALA A 67 19.78 10.57 9.00
N LYS A 68 19.61 9.49 8.23
CA LYS A 68 19.64 9.56 6.76
C LYS A 68 18.50 10.38 6.18
N ARG A 69 17.31 10.35 6.80
CA ARG A 69 16.20 11.25 6.48
C ARG A 69 16.57 12.72 6.77
N ALA A 70 17.35 12.99 7.82
CA ALA A 70 17.82 14.34 8.17
C ALA A 70 19.00 14.84 7.31
N GLU A 71 19.95 13.99 6.92
CA GLU A 71 21.09 14.36 6.06
C GLU A 71 20.69 14.60 4.59
N HIS A 72 19.57 14.04 4.12
CA HIS A 72 18.95 14.44 2.84
C HIS A 72 18.15 15.75 2.93
N GLY A 73 18.25 16.48 4.04
CA GLY A 73 17.75 17.84 4.22
C GLY A 73 18.54 18.88 3.42
N VAL A 74 18.55 18.76 2.10
CA VAL A 74 18.85 19.90 1.22
C VAL A 74 17.60 20.76 1.18
N ASN A 75 17.67 21.91 1.84
CA ASN A 75 16.79 23.09 1.80
C ASN A 75 15.28 22.84 1.65
N HIS A 76 14.54 23.23 2.69
CA HIS A 76 13.08 23.24 2.77
C HIS A 76 12.38 23.82 1.53
N THR A 77 12.05 22.95 0.57
CA THR A 77 10.89 23.02 -0.35
C THR A 77 10.44 21.65 -0.89
N LYS A 78 11.19 20.55 -0.69
CA LYS A 78 11.03 19.28 -1.45
C LYS A 78 10.38 18.10 -0.69
N GLY A 79 9.26 18.33 0.02
CA GLY A 79 8.62 17.29 0.86
C GLY A 79 7.19 16.92 0.51
N PHE A 80 6.55 17.61 -0.44
CA PHE A 80 5.13 17.46 -0.72
C PHE A 80 4.90 16.84 -2.10
N LEU A 81 3.91 15.95 -2.18
CA LEU A 81 3.43 15.46 -3.47
C LEU A 81 2.72 16.63 -4.19
N PRO A 82 3.03 16.95 -5.46
CA PRO A 82 2.45 18.09 -6.18
C PRO A 82 1.01 17.85 -6.64
N TYR A 83 0.13 17.51 -5.69
CA TYR A 83 -1.30 17.32 -5.95
C TYR A 83 -2.05 18.65 -6.08
N ASP A 84 -1.50 19.77 -5.59
CA ASP A 84 -2.15 21.10 -5.57
C ASP A 84 -1.49 22.09 -6.56
N LEU A 85 -1.19 21.61 -7.77
CA LEU A 85 -0.72 22.44 -8.88
C LEU A 85 -1.84 22.66 -9.90
N THR A 86 -1.78 23.77 -10.64
CA THR A 86 -2.66 23.97 -11.79
C THR A 86 -2.21 23.05 -12.91
N GLN A 87 -2.96 21.97 -13.12
CA GLN A 87 -2.56 20.87 -13.99
C GLN A 87 -3.76 20.23 -14.67
N LYS A 88 -3.52 19.60 -15.81
CA LYS A 88 -4.50 18.80 -16.54
C LYS A 88 -3.84 17.55 -17.08
N GLY A 89 -4.62 16.49 -17.24
CA GLY A 89 -4.14 15.26 -17.84
C GLY A 89 -5.25 14.26 -17.99
N GLU A 90 -5.02 13.31 -18.88
CA GLU A 90 -5.83 12.11 -19.03
C GLU A 90 -5.04 10.89 -18.56
N GLY A 91 -5.75 9.79 -18.30
CA GLY A 91 -5.14 8.55 -17.88
C GLY A 91 -6.16 7.51 -17.50
N TYR A 92 -5.84 6.68 -16.51
CA TYR A 92 -6.68 5.58 -16.09
C TYR A 92 -6.76 5.45 -14.58
N VAL A 93 -7.93 5.04 -14.10
CA VAL A 93 -8.10 4.50 -12.75
C VAL A 93 -8.31 3.00 -12.82
N HIS A 94 -7.53 2.28 -12.04
CA HIS A 94 -7.59 0.83 -11.90
C HIS A 94 -8.07 0.46 -10.50
N ILE A 95 -9.10 -0.38 -10.41
CA ILE A 95 -9.61 -0.88 -9.14
C ILE A 95 -9.28 -2.36 -9.06
N PHE A 96 -8.54 -2.74 -8.03
CA PHE A 96 -8.15 -4.11 -7.72
C PHE A 96 -8.93 -4.57 -6.51
N MET A 97 -9.81 -5.55 -6.68
CA MET A 97 -10.53 -6.16 -5.58
C MET A 97 -9.89 -7.49 -5.22
N GLN A 98 -9.59 -7.68 -3.93
CA GLN A 98 -9.06 -8.94 -3.42
C GLN A 98 -10.12 -9.61 -2.55
N SER A 99 -10.65 -10.73 -3.04
CA SER A 99 -11.45 -11.63 -2.22
C SER A 99 -10.54 -12.32 -1.18
N PRO A 100 -11.00 -12.51 0.08
CA PRO A 100 -10.23 -13.20 1.12
C PRO A 100 -9.72 -14.59 0.69
N ASP A 101 -10.41 -15.25 -0.25
CA ASP A 101 -10.16 -16.64 -0.64
C ASP A 101 -9.26 -16.80 -1.89
N TYR A 102 -8.89 -15.72 -2.58
CA TYR A 102 -8.16 -15.80 -3.86
C TYR A 102 -6.72 -15.31 -3.76
N ARG A 103 -5.80 -16.07 -4.39
CA ARG A 103 -4.43 -15.63 -4.69
C ARG A 103 -4.50 -14.40 -5.63
N VAL A 104 -3.63 -13.43 -5.36
CA VAL A 104 -3.55 -12.15 -6.05
C VAL A 104 -3.39 -12.37 -7.56
N ASN A 105 -4.39 -11.97 -8.34
CA ASN A 105 -4.19 -11.66 -9.74
C ASN A 105 -3.78 -10.18 -9.83
N ASN A 106 -2.69 -9.89 -10.54
CA ASN A 106 -2.23 -8.53 -10.82
C ASN A 106 -3.09 -7.83 -11.91
N THR A 107 -4.28 -8.36 -12.21
CA THR A 107 -5.18 -7.79 -13.22
C THR A 107 -6.20 -6.91 -12.51
N PRO A 108 -6.42 -5.66 -12.96
CA PRO A 108 -7.45 -4.81 -12.41
C PRO A 108 -8.83 -5.46 -12.59
N THR A 109 -9.65 -5.40 -11.55
CA THR A 109 -11.07 -5.81 -11.62
C THR A 109 -11.86 -4.85 -12.49
N TYR A 110 -11.55 -3.55 -12.38
CA TYR A 110 -12.12 -2.50 -13.21
C TYR A 110 -11.04 -1.54 -13.68
N SER A 111 -11.21 -1.01 -14.90
CA SER A 111 -10.33 -0.02 -15.50
C SER A 111 -11.18 1.01 -16.23
N TYR A 112 -11.05 2.28 -15.85
CA TYR A 112 -11.80 3.38 -16.45
C TYR A 112 -10.85 4.49 -16.91
N PRO A 113 -11.10 5.12 -18.07
CA PRO A 113 -10.40 6.33 -18.43
C PRO A 113 -10.74 7.44 -17.43
N VAL A 114 -9.77 8.30 -17.19
CA VAL A 114 -9.87 9.43 -16.28
C VAL A 114 -9.49 10.71 -17.00
N GLU A 115 -10.24 11.77 -16.72
CA GLU A 115 -9.95 13.13 -17.14
C GLU A 115 -9.82 14.01 -15.88
N TRP A 116 -8.68 14.68 -15.76
CA TRP A 116 -8.34 15.54 -14.63
C TRP A 116 -8.04 16.96 -15.12
N LEU A 117 -8.75 17.94 -14.58
CA LEU A 117 -8.51 19.36 -14.85
C LEU A 117 -8.55 20.12 -13.54
N GLN A 118 -7.47 20.81 -13.20
CA GLN A 118 -7.29 21.45 -11.91
C GLN A 118 -6.76 22.87 -12.06
N GLU A 119 -7.40 23.80 -11.35
CA GLU A 119 -6.97 25.18 -11.16
C GLU A 119 -6.69 25.40 -9.67
N ALA A 120 -5.44 25.20 -9.24
CA ALA A 120 -5.08 25.24 -7.83
C ALA A 120 -5.30 26.63 -7.20
N ASN A 121 -4.90 27.69 -7.91
CA ASN A 121 -5.06 29.07 -7.45
C ASN A 121 -6.52 29.44 -7.17
N ASN A 122 -7.44 28.94 -8.01
CA ASN A 122 -8.88 29.19 -7.89
C ASN A 122 -9.60 28.14 -7.05
N LYS A 123 -8.87 27.12 -6.55
CA LYS A 123 -9.40 25.93 -5.87
C LYS A 123 -10.55 25.29 -6.65
N ARG A 124 -10.29 24.93 -7.90
CA ARG A 124 -11.26 24.23 -8.75
C ARG A 124 -10.67 22.96 -9.32
N ILE A 125 -11.49 21.91 -9.35
CA ILE A 125 -11.12 20.65 -9.99
C ILE A 125 -12.32 20.01 -10.67
N MET A 126 -12.09 19.52 -11.88
CA MET A 126 -12.91 18.51 -12.51
C MET A 126 -12.14 17.20 -12.45
N TYR A 127 -12.80 16.18 -11.89
CA TYR A 127 -12.27 14.83 -11.85
C TYR A 127 -13.34 13.86 -12.36
N LYS A 128 -13.10 13.27 -13.52
CA LYS A 128 -14.08 12.46 -14.23
C LYS A 128 -13.56 11.06 -14.45
N VAL A 129 -14.40 10.08 -14.13
CA VAL A 129 -14.12 8.65 -14.26
C VAL A 129 -15.11 8.02 -15.22
N GLY A 130 -14.61 7.52 -16.35
CA GLY A 130 -15.41 7.00 -17.45
C GLY A 130 -15.93 8.10 -18.38
N HIS A 131 -16.14 7.77 -19.66
CA HIS A 131 -16.57 8.71 -20.70
C HIS A 131 -17.88 8.25 -21.36
N GLY A 132 -18.68 9.21 -21.84
CA GLY A 132 -19.89 8.95 -22.62
C GLY A 132 -20.89 8.05 -21.88
N GLU A 133 -21.32 6.97 -22.53
CA GLU A 133 -22.26 5.98 -21.96
C GLU A 133 -21.66 5.17 -20.80
N HIS A 134 -20.34 5.21 -20.60
CA HIS A 134 -19.64 4.50 -19.53
C HIS A 134 -19.18 5.43 -18.39
N LEU A 135 -19.69 6.66 -18.34
CA LEU A 135 -19.46 7.58 -17.22
C LEU A 135 -19.88 6.92 -15.90
N GLN A 136 -18.91 6.75 -15.00
CA GLN A 136 -19.17 6.32 -13.62
C GLN A 136 -19.59 7.52 -12.79
N TYR A 137 -18.74 8.55 -12.79
CA TYR A 137 -19.02 9.83 -12.16
C TYR A 137 -18.09 10.94 -12.67
N ALA A 138 -18.53 12.19 -12.55
CA ALA A 138 -17.69 13.38 -12.68
C ALA A 138 -17.91 14.29 -11.47
N LEU A 139 -16.81 14.62 -10.78
CA LEU A 139 -16.79 15.57 -9.68
C LEU A 139 -16.39 16.93 -10.23
N TYR A 140 -17.20 17.95 -9.93
CA TYR A 140 -16.89 19.35 -10.19
C TYR A 140 -16.84 20.06 -8.86
N LEU A 141 -15.64 20.37 -8.39
CA LEU A 141 -15.42 20.91 -7.06
C LEU A 141 -14.82 22.29 -7.17
N THR A 142 -15.31 23.19 -6.33
CA THR A 142 -14.83 24.56 -6.15
C THR A 142 -14.42 24.75 -4.68
N ALA A 143 -13.94 25.94 -4.33
CA ALA A 143 -13.65 26.30 -2.95
C ALA A 143 -14.87 26.13 -2.00
N THR A 144 -16.10 26.26 -2.52
CA THR A 144 -17.31 26.40 -1.69
C THR A 144 -18.45 25.45 -2.05
N ALA A 145 -18.35 24.73 -3.16
CA ALA A 145 -19.40 23.83 -3.63
C ALA A 145 -18.79 22.64 -4.39
N GLY A 146 -19.44 21.49 -4.28
CA GLY A 146 -19.15 20.33 -5.11
C GLY A 146 -20.40 19.81 -5.78
N TYR A 147 -20.21 19.24 -6.97
CA TYR A 147 -21.24 18.58 -7.76
C TYR A 147 -20.74 17.21 -8.19
N ASN A 148 -21.66 16.24 -8.20
CA ASN A 148 -21.42 14.90 -8.71
C ASN A 148 -22.40 14.63 -9.85
N GLN A 149 -21.87 14.46 -11.05
CA GLN A 149 -22.61 14.00 -12.22
C GLN A 149 -22.43 12.51 -12.39
N THR A 150 -23.53 11.79 -12.53
CA THR A 150 -23.55 10.36 -12.90
C THR A 150 -24.48 10.16 -14.09
N HIS A 151 -24.61 8.92 -14.56
CA HIS A 151 -25.58 8.60 -15.62
C HIS A 151 -27.04 8.93 -15.23
N SER A 152 -27.36 8.94 -13.93
CA SER A 152 -28.71 9.27 -13.44
C SER A 152 -29.00 10.78 -13.34
N GLY A 153 -27.99 11.63 -13.56
CA GLY A 153 -28.12 13.09 -13.47
C GLY A 153 -27.04 13.72 -12.60
N CYS A 154 -27.19 15.01 -12.33
CA CYS A 154 -26.26 15.77 -11.51
C CYS A 154 -26.87 16.18 -10.17
N SER A 155 -26.04 16.15 -9.12
CA SER A 155 -26.46 16.52 -7.77
C SER A 155 -25.37 17.32 -7.06
N LYS A 156 -25.80 18.26 -6.20
CA LYS A 156 -24.87 18.95 -5.30
C LYS A 156 -24.44 18.00 -4.18
N ILE A 157 -23.16 17.97 -3.88
CA ILE A 157 -22.56 17.17 -2.80
C ILE A 157 -21.88 18.07 -1.76
N GLY A 158 -21.60 17.50 -0.58
CA GLY A 158 -20.96 18.22 0.53
C GLY A 158 -19.43 18.32 0.44
N MET A 159 -18.79 17.65 -0.53
CA MET A 159 -17.34 17.69 -0.72
C MET A 159 -16.95 18.94 -1.50
N VAL A 160 -15.93 19.67 -1.03
CA VAL A 160 -15.32 20.79 -1.77
C VAL A 160 -13.87 20.47 -2.19
N TYR A 161 -13.22 21.39 -2.90
CA TYR A 161 -11.86 21.22 -3.42
C TYR A 161 -10.87 20.68 -2.38
N ASP A 162 -10.83 21.30 -1.20
CA ASP A 162 -9.90 20.92 -0.14
C ASP A 162 -10.22 19.54 0.48
N ASP A 163 -11.51 19.20 0.56
CA ASP A 163 -11.98 17.92 1.09
C ASP A 163 -11.60 16.77 0.16
N PHE A 164 -11.52 17.01 -1.15
CA PHE A 164 -11.20 15.98 -2.13
C PHE A 164 -9.79 15.41 -1.94
N PHE A 165 -8.80 16.29 -1.83
CA PHE A 165 -7.42 15.88 -1.57
C PHE A 165 -7.23 15.30 -0.16
N ASP A 166 -7.99 15.81 0.81
CA ASP A 166 -8.01 15.26 2.17
C ASP A 166 -8.62 13.85 2.20
N ALA A 167 -9.76 13.66 1.55
CA ALA A 167 -10.49 12.40 1.46
C ALA A 167 -9.69 11.29 0.76
N MET A 168 -8.94 11.63 -0.28
CA MET A 168 -7.99 10.71 -0.92
C MET A 168 -6.70 10.53 -0.13
N GLY A 169 -6.50 11.28 0.96
CA GLY A 169 -5.34 11.15 1.82
C GLY A 169 -4.04 11.74 1.23
N LEU A 170 -4.12 12.46 0.11
CA LEU A 170 -2.96 13.05 -0.57
C LEU A 170 -2.28 14.14 0.26
N LYS A 171 -2.99 14.73 1.24
CA LYS A 171 -2.43 15.68 2.20
C LYS A 171 -1.51 15.06 3.27
N TYR A 172 -1.53 13.73 3.43
CA TYR A 172 -0.84 13.03 4.52
C TYR A 172 0.42 12.28 4.08
N VAL A 173 0.80 12.39 2.80
CA VAL A 173 1.97 11.70 2.26
C VAL A 173 3.24 12.52 2.45
N GLN A 174 4.35 11.82 2.66
CA GLN A 174 5.67 12.43 2.76
C GLN A 174 6.65 11.70 1.86
N LEU A 175 7.65 12.43 1.37
CA LEU A 175 8.71 11.84 0.56
C LEU A 175 9.39 10.69 1.32
N ARG A 176 9.39 9.50 0.73
CA ARG A 176 10.04 8.31 1.28
C ARG A 176 11.37 8.04 0.62
N THR A 177 11.38 8.00 -0.70
CA THR A 177 12.52 7.51 -1.48
C THR A 177 12.46 8.01 -2.91
N LYS A 178 13.52 7.72 -3.66
CA LYS A 178 13.58 7.78 -5.12
C LYS A 178 13.59 6.36 -5.66
N GLU A 179 12.77 6.08 -6.66
CA GLU A 179 12.69 4.78 -7.33
C GLU A 179 12.61 4.99 -8.84
N GLN A 180 13.02 3.97 -9.61
CA GLN A 180 12.62 3.89 -11.00
C GLN A 180 11.29 3.18 -11.10
N ILE A 181 10.31 3.86 -11.68
CA ILE A 181 8.99 3.32 -11.94
C ILE A 181 8.77 3.24 -13.44
N LYS A 182 7.87 2.34 -13.86
CA LYS A 182 7.43 2.30 -15.23
C LYS A 182 6.26 3.27 -15.41
N VAL A 183 6.44 4.31 -16.22
CA VAL A 183 5.36 5.20 -16.66
C VAL A 183 5.12 4.88 -18.13
N ASP A 184 3.91 4.43 -18.46
CA ASP A 184 3.58 3.82 -19.76
C ASP A 184 4.48 2.65 -20.13
N GLU A 185 5.45 2.87 -21.03
CA GLU A 185 6.40 1.86 -21.52
C GLU A 185 7.86 2.14 -21.12
N GLU A 186 8.13 3.29 -20.52
CA GLU A 186 9.49 3.76 -20.21
C GLU A 186 9.76 3.74 -18.70
N MET A 187 11.03 3.53 -18.34
CA MET A 187 11.49 3.57 -16.95
C MET A 187 11.92 4.99 -16.62
N GLU A 188 11.28 5.57 -15.61
CA GLU A 188 11.45 6.96 -15.21
C GLU A 188 11.86 7.07 -13.74
N ASP A 189 12.76 8.00 -13.43
CA ASP A 189 13.13 8.29 -12.05
C ASP A 189 12.00 9.10 -11.38
N ALA A 190 11.39 8.51 -10.34
CA ALA A 190 10.30 9.10 -9.58
C ALA A 190 10.65 9.36 -8.13
N TYR A 191 10.07 10.42 -7.58
CA TYR A 191 9.92 10.55 -6.13
C TYR A 191 8.71 9.76 -5.67
N VAL A 192 8.91 8.92 -4.67
CA VAL A 192 7.86 8.11 -4.04
C VAL A 192 7.49 8.71 -2.69
N TYR A 193 6.21 8.98 -2.51
CA TYR A 193 5.63 9.51 -1.30
C TYR A 193 4.73 8.45 -0.67
N GLU A 194 4.72 8.37 0.66
CA GLU A 194 3.79 7.49 1.38
C GLU A 194 3.27 8.16 2.63
N GLY A 195 2.04 7.81 3.02
CA GLY A 195 1.40 8.32 4.21
C GLY A 195 0.19 7.51 4.63
N GLU A 196 -0.13 7.57 5.91
CA GLU A 196 -1.33 6.98 6.49
C GLU A 196 -2.33 8.11 6.77
N PRO A 197 -3.46 8.18 6.05
CA PRO A 197 -4.46 9.21 6.26
C PRO A 197 -5.12 9.10 7.63
N THR A 198 -5.70 10.22 8.09
CA THR A 198 -6.51 10.23 9.31
C THR A 198 -7.78 9.41 9.13
N SER A 199 -8.38 8.94 10.22
CA SER A 199 -9.64 8.18 10.19
C SER A 199 -10.85 8.99 9.66
N THR A 200 -10.71 10.32 9.55
CA THR A 200 -11.71 11.23 8.97
C THR A 200 -11.61 11.33 7.45
N ALA A 201 -10.46 11.02 6.85
CA ALA A 201 -10.30 10.99 5.40
C ALA A 201 -11.15 9.85 4.83
N LYS A 202 -12.19 10.19 4.06
CA LYS A 202 -13.11 9.23 3.47
C LYS A 202 -13.41 9.55 2.02
N PHE A 203 -12.93 8.70 1.12
CA PHE A 203 -13.26 8.76 -0.30
C PHE A 203 -14.39 7.79 -0.62
N PHE A 204 -15.53 8.31 -1.09
CA PHE A 204 -16.77 7.54 -1.31
C PHE A 204 -17.20 6.66 -0.11
N GLY A 205 -17.01 7.18 1.11
CA GLY A 205 -17.40 6.50 2.36
C GLY A 205 -16.35 5.53 2.91
N TYR A 206 -15.28 5.24 2.17
CA TYR A 206 -14.19 4.37 2.60
C TYR A 206 -12.95 5.19 2.98
N GLY A 207 -12.30 4.82 4.08
CA GLY A 207 -11.07 5.47 4.53
C GLY A 207 -9.84 4.75 3.98
N PRO A 208 -8.98 5.39 3.15
CA PRO A 208 -7.72 4.80 2.75
C PRO A 208 -6.83 4.59 3.97
N SER A 209 -6.28 3.38 4.11
CA SER A 209 -5.37 2.98 5.19
C SER A 209 -3.92 3.38 4.90
N LEU A 210 -3.55 3.40 3.61
CA LEU A 210 -2.25 3.83 3.13
C LEU A 210 -2.44 4.52 1.79
N VAL A 211 -1.66 5.56 1.55
CA VAL A 211 -1.58 6.26 0.27
C VAL A 211 -0.14 6.26 -0.19
N ARG A 212 0.09 5.92 -1.47
CA ARG A 212 1.39 6.01 -2.12
C ARG A 212 1.26 6.93 -3.32
N GLY A 213 2.16 7.89 -3.48
CA GLY A 213 2.15 8.86 -4.58
C GLY A 213 3.46 8.87 -5.34
N TYR A 214 3.40 9.21 -6.61
CA TYR A 214 4.55 9.25 -7.51
C TYR A 214 4.57 10.58 -8.25
N SER A 215 5.68 11.30 -8.14
CA SER A 215 5.93 12.52 -8.91
C SER A 215 7.20 12.39 -9.72
N ASN A 216 7.30 13.18 -10.77
CA ASN A 216 8.58 13.35 -11.47
C ASN A 216 9.65 13.97 -10.55
N ILE A 217 10.91 13.86 -10.98
CA ILE A 217 12.08 14.36 -10.21
C ILE A 217 12.10 15.89 -10.07
N ASP A 218 11.43 16.61 -10.96
CA ASP A 218 11.30 18.07 -10.87
C ASP A 218 10.17 18.51 -9.94
N GLN A 219 9.33 17.56 -9.48
CA GLN A 219 8.20 17.77 -8.57
C GLN A 219 7.18 18.80 -9.08
N ASP A 220 7.08 18.94 -10.39
CA ASP A 220 6.13 19.85 -11.05
C ASP A 220 4.90 19.10 -11.60
N ARG A 221 4.87 17.77 -11.44
CA ARG A 221 3.83 16.91 -11.99
C ARG A 221 3.54 15.70 -11.11
N LEU A 222 2.25 15.44 -10.88
CA LEU A 222 1.75 14.18 -10.32
C LEU A 222 1.63 13.14 -11.43
N TRP A 223 2.36 12.01 -11.33
CA TRP A 223 2.24 10.91 -12.30
C TRP A 223 1.19 9.89 -11.89
N ALA A 224 1.18 9.50 -10.62
CA ALA A 224 0.28 8.48 -10.14
C ALA A 224 0.09 8.54 -8.64
N PHE A 225 -0.99 7.93 -8.17
CA PHE A 225 -1.19 7.65 -6.75
C PHE A 225 -2.07 6.43 -6.53
N GLU A 226 -1.84 5.76 -5.41
CA GLU A 226 -2.46 4.52 -5.00
C GLU A 226 -3.13 4.70 -3.65
N LEU A 227 -4.36 4.23 -3.54
CA LEU A 227 -5.15 4.22 -2.32
C LEU A 227 -5.40 2.78 -1.89
N PHE A 228 -4.93 2.39 -0.71
CA PHE A 228 -5.08 1.05 -0.18
C PHE A 228 -6.15 1.02 0.92
N PHE A 229 -7.13 0.13 0.82
CA PHE A 229 -8.25 0.02 1.75
C PHE A 229 -8.23 -1.31 2.50
N TYR A 230 -7.28 -1.45 3.42
CA TYR A 230 -7.10 -2.68 4.22
C TYR A 230 -8.11 -2.82 5.35
N ALA A 231 -8.77 -1.75 5.78
CA ALA A 231 -9.82 -1.83 6.80
C ALA A 231 -11.20 -2.22 6.23
N SER A 232 -11.31 -2.42 4.91
CA SER A 232 -12.56 -2.75 4.22
C SER A 232 -12.63 -4.24 3.87
N THR A 233 -13.84 -4.80 3.85
CA THR A 233 -14.09 -6.16 3.34
C THR A 233 -15.06 -6.08 2.16
N PRO A 234 -14.67 -6.47 0.93
CA PRO A 234 -13.36 -7.00 0.55
C PRO A 234 -12.24 -5.95 0.65
N TYR A 235 -10.98 -6.40 0.73
CA TYR A 235 -9.84 -5.50 0.58
C TYR A 235 -9.78 -5.02 -0.87
N PHE A 236 -9.50 -3.74 -1.07
CA PHE A 236 -9.33 -3.22 -2.40
C PHE A 236 -8.26 -2.12 -2.46
N LYS A 237 -7.74 -1.92 -3.67
CA LYS A 237 -6.78 -0.87 -4.01
C LYS A 237 -7.30 -0.11 -5.21
N ILE A 238 -7.12 1.20 -5.21
CA ILE A 238 -7.40 2.07 -6.36
C ILE A 238 -6.09 2.71 -6.79
N GLU A 239 -5.68 2.52 -8.04
CA GLU A 239 -4.53 3.19 -8.63
C GLU A 239 -5.00 4.22 -9.66
N HIS A 240 -4.46 5.42 -9.60
CA HIS A 240 -4.65 6.46 -10.60
C HIS A 240 -3.33 6.67 -11.31
N TRP A 241 -3.33 6.50 -12.63
CA TRP A 241 -2.19 6.71 -13.51
C TRP A 241 -2.52 7.84 -14.48
N LEU A 242 -1.73 8.92 -14.43
CA LEU A 242 -1.94 10.18 -15.16
C LEU A 242 -0.62 10.57 -15.85
N PRO A 243 -0.14 9.78 -16.83
CA PRO A 243 1.16 9.99 -17.47
C PRO A 243 1.24 11.32 -18.22
N GLU A 244 0.12 11.74 -18.82
CA GLU A 244 0.01 12.97 -19.60
C GLU A 244 -0.26 14.21 -18.73
N MET A 245 -0.31 14.07 -17.40
CA MET A 245 -0.51 15.20 -16.50
C MET A 245 0.52 16.29 -16.80
N GLY A 246 0.13 17.55 -16.85
CA GLY A 246 1.05 18.65 -17.09
C GLY A 246 0.41 19.98 -16.72
N ALA A 247 1.21 21.06 -16.80
CA ALA A 247 0.71 22.39 -16.50
C ALA A 247 -0.53 22.73 -17.36
N ASN A 248 -1.56 23.28 -16.71
CA ASN A 248 -2.77 23.73 -17.39
C ASN A 248 -2.68 25.23 -17.67
N ASP A 249 -2.50 25.60 -18.94
CA ASP A 249 -2.65 26.99 -19.38
C ASP A 249 -4.13 27.43 -19.28
N GLU A 250 -4.35 28.67 -18.84
CA GLU A 250 -5.63 29.24 -18.35
C GLU A 250 -6.85 29.17 -19.30
N SER A 251 -6.71 28.65 -20.53
CA SER A 251 -7.81 28.59 -21.50
C SER A 251 -8.88 27.54 -21.19
N SER A 252 -8.55 26.51 -20.41
CA SER A 252 -9.49 25.45 -19.98
C SER A 252 -9.90 25.67 -18.53
N SER A 253 -11.04 26.34 -18.34
CA SER A 253 -11.63 26.61 -17.02
C SER A 253 -12.48 25.42 -16.56
N VAL A 254 -12.32 25.03 -15.30
CA VAL A 254 -13.18 24.00 -14.68
C VAL A 254 -14.63 24.44 -14.67
N LEU A 255 -14.91 25.75 -14.58
CA LEU A 255 -16.27 26.27 -14.60
C LEU A 255 -16.98 26.02 -15.93
N ASP A 256 -16.25 26.10 -17.04
CA ASP A 256 -16.80 25.84 -18.37
C ASP A 256 -17.14 24.36 -18.56
N ALA A 257 -16.49 23.49 -17.77
CA ALA A 257 -16.73 22.05 -17.77
C ALA A 257 -17.97 21.65 -16.95
N ILE A 258 -18.51 22.52 -16.08
CA ILE A 258 -19.68 22.19 -15.24
C ILE A 258 -20.93 22.12 -16.13
N PRO A 259 -21.61 20.96 -16.20
CA PRO A 259 -22.87 20.85 -16.93
C PRO A 259 -23.92 21.80 -16.36
N LYS A 260 -24.70 22.47 -17.22
CA LYS A 260 -25.79 23.36 -16.79
C LYS A 260 -26.78 22.67 -15.85
N GLU A 261 -26.97 21.37 -16.04
CA GLU A 261 -27.81 20.50 -15.22
C GLU A 261 -27.37 20.46 -13.76
N CYS A 262 -26.07 20.63 -13.48
CA CYS A 262 -25.53 20.69 -12.13
C CYS A 262 -25.80 22.04 -11.43
N LEU A 263 -26.12 23.08 -12.20
CA LEU A 263 -26.29 24.45 -11.69
C LEU A 263 -27.76 24.77 -11.34
N ASN A 264 -28.68 23.89 -11.69
CA ASN A 264 -30.12 23.99 -11.39
C ASN A 264 -30.46 23.33 -10.05
#